data_AF-A0A0S8CN31-F1
#
_entry.id   AF-A0A0S8CN31-F1
#
_cell.length_a   1.000
_cell.length_b   1.000
_cell.length_c   1.000
_cell.angle_alpha   90.00
_cell.angle_beta   90.00
_cell.angle_gamma   90.00
#
_symmetry.space_group_name_H-M   'P 1'
#
loop_
_entity.id
_entity.type
_entity.pdbx_description
1 polymer ?
#
loop_
_entity_poly.entity_id
_entity_poly.type
_entity_poly.pdbx_seq_one_letter_code
_entity_poly.pdbx_strand_id
1 'polypeptide(L)'
;MFKNTIVIILASMLLVLTGCGMGKNPTTSFMRENTNLALIQTVAVLPFEGGGRAPRIRELTMTQLLATDIFDLVDKGRVDIFLRQEAIVPGSPIDLFTLRRLGESLNVQAALFGSVEQASESRGSAVFSEITLTLRLIDCESGVLLWQASGIGSGYSLADRLFGFAPKDSFQVTLDLLDELFATMQ
;
A
#
# COMPACT_ATOMS: atom_id res chain seq x y z
N MET A 1 -31.75 -41.10 -24.15
CA MET A 1 -30.54 -41.17 -23.30
C MET A 1 -29.57 -40.01 -23.52
N PHE A 2 -29.18 -39.66 -24.76
CA PHE A 2 -28.23 -38.57 -25.06
C PHE A 2 -28.59 -37.17 -24.51
N LYS A 3 -29.88 -36.81 -24.46
CA LYS A 3 -30.33 -35.48 -24.01
C LYS A 3 -30.05 -35.21 -22.52
N ASN A 4 -30.17 -36.24 -21.67
CA ASN A 4 -29.84 -36.11 -20.24
C ASN A 4 -28.32 -36.03 -20.02
N THR A 5 -27.51 -36.73 -20.84
CA THR A 5 -26.05 -36.68 -20.74
C THR A 5 -25.49 -35.30 -21.10
N ILE A 6 -26.06 -34.64 -22.12
CA ILE A 6 -25.67 -33.27 -22.50
C ILE A 6 -26.02 -32.27 -21.38
N VAL A 7 -27.21 -32.40 -20.76
CA VAL A 7 -27.63 -31.51 -19.66
C VAL A 7 -26.73 -31.70 -18.43
N ILE A 8 -26.30 -32.93 -18.13
CA ILE A 8 -25.38 -33.20 -17.01
C ILE A 8 -23.99 -32.62 -17.26
N ILE A 9 -23.47 -32.71 -18.50
CA ILE A 9 -22.18 -32.12 -18.87
C ILE A 9 -22.25 -30.58 -18.82
N LEU A 10 -23.33 -29.98 -19.30
CA LEU A 10 -23.53 -28.52 -19.26
C LEU A 10 -23.66 -28.00 -17.81
N ALA A 11 -24.35 -28.74 -16.94
CA ALA A 11 -24.48 -28.43 -15.53
C ALA A 11 -23.15 -28.59 -14.77
N SER A 12 -22.37 -29.62 -15.09
CA SER A 12 -21.02 -29.82 -14.55
C SER A 12 -20.07 -28.69 -14.97
N MET A 13 -20.18 -28.18 -16.20
CA MET A 13 -19.37 -27.06 -16.68
C MET A 13 -19.75 -25.75 -15.98
N LEU A 14 -21.05 -25.55 -15.69
CA LEU A 14 -21.57 -24.39 -14.97
C LEU A 14 -21.14 -24.35 -13.48
N LEU A 15 -20.94 -25.51 -12.85
CA LEU A 15 -20.45 -25.62 -11.47
C LEU A 15 -18.95 -25.28 -11.31
N VAL A 16 -18.15 -25.35 -12.39
CA VAL A 16 -16.72 -24.97 -12.34
C VAL A 16 -16.54 -23.44 -12.40
N LEU A 17 -17.58 -22.69 -12.81
CA LEU A 17 -17.54 -21.23 -12.95
C LEU A 17 -17.84 -20.46 -11.65
N THR A 18 -18.23 -21.10 -10.55
CA THR A 18 -18.52 -20.43 -9.27
C THR A 18 -17.32 -20.35 -8.31
N GLY A 19 -16.13 -20.78 -8.74
CA GLY A 19 -14.90 -20.68 -7.95
C GLY A 19 -14.15 -19.38 -8.14
N CYS A 20 -14.66 -18.25 -7.63
CA CYS A 20 -13.88 -17.02 -7.52
C CYS A 20 -13.90 -16.49 -6.08
N GLY A 21 -13.05 -17.09 -5.27
CA GLY A 21 -12.53 -16.52 -4.04
C GLY A 21 -11.01 -16.61 -4.10
N MET A 22 -10.40 -15.98 -5.11
CA MET A 22 -8.95 -15.93 -5.26
C MET A 22 -8.41 -15.21 -4.02
N GLY A 23 -7.57 -15.91 -3.25
CA GLY A 23 -7.05 -15.45 -1.97
C GLY A 23 -6.40 -14.09 -2.08
N LYS A 24 -7.14 -13.04 -1.72
CA LYS A 24 -6.55 -11.74 -1.43
C LYS A 24 -5.71 -11.90 -0.19
N ASN A 25 -4.50 -11.36 -0.23
CA ASN A 25 -3.67 -11.29 0.96
C ASN A 25 -4.41 -10.46 2.03
N PRO A 26 -4.19 -10.73 3.32
CA PRO A 26 -4.89 -10.02 4.37
C PRO A 26 -4.49 -8.54 4.34
N THR A 27 -5.42 -7.69 3.92
CA THR A 27 -5.35 -6.23 4.07
C THR A 27 -6.25 -5.81 5.22
N THR A 28 -5.70 -5.07 6.18
CA THR A 28 -6.46 -4.45 7.26
C THR A 28 -6.39 -2.94 7.10
N SER A 29 -7.55 -2.29 7.13
CA SER A 29 -7.64 -0.83 7.02
C SER A 29 -8.47 -0.27 8.15
N PHE A 30 -8.09 0.93 8.58
CA PHE A 30 -8.80 1.73 9.54
C PHE A 30 -8.94 3.14 8.96
N MET A 31 -10.18 3.59 8.83
CA MET A 31 -10.50 4.98 8.50
C MET A 31 -11.29 5.56 9.65
N ARG A 32 -10.93 6.77 10.08
CA ARG A 32 -11.64 7.44 11.16
C ARG A 32 -13.02 7.90 10.69
N GLU A 33 -14.05 7.49 11.43
CA GLU A 33 -15.42 7.97 11.20
C GLU A 33 -15.49 9.51 11.29
N ASN A 34 -16.25 10.13 10.38
CA ASN A 34 -16.49 11.58 10.33
C ASN A 34 -15.27 12.45 9.92
N THR A 35 -14.27 11.87 9.28
CA THR A 35 -13.14 12.60 8.70
C THR A 35 -13.44 12.97 7.25
N ASN A 36 -13.55 14.27 6.95
CA ASN A 36 -13.69 14.72 5.58
C ASN A 36 -12.30 14.84 4.93
N LEU A 37 -11.84 13.77 4.27
CA LEU A 37 -10.57 13.78 3.52
C LEU A 37 -10.53 14.89 2.45
N ALA A 38 -11.69 15.42 2.01
CA ALA A 38 -11.76 16.55 1.08
C ALA A 38 -11.20 17.88 1.65
N LEU A 39 -10.95 17.96 2.96
CA LEU A 39 -10.26 19.11 3.58
C LEU A 39 -8.74 19.00 3.47
N ILE A 40 -8.20 17.82 3.18
CA ILE A 40 -6.77 17.58 3.01
C ILE A 40 -6.46 17.71 1.52
N GLN A 41 -5.75 18.78 1.14
CA GLN A 41 -5.40 19.03 -0.26
C GLN A 41 -3.96 18.64 -0.54
N THR A 42 -3.05 18.99 0.36
CA THR A 42 -1.61 18.80 0.19
C THR A 42 -1.03 17.93 1.30
N VAL A 43 -0.34 16.88 0.89
CA VAL A 43 0.26 15.87 1.78
C VAL A 43 1.78 15.81 1.60
N ALA A 44 2.51 15.71 2.72
CA ALA A 44 3.93 15.40 2.71
C ALA A 44 4.14 13.89 2.88
N VAL A 45 4.91 13.26 2.00
CA VAL A 45 5.30 11.84 2.15
C VAL A 45 6.66 11.76 2.85
N LEU A 46 6.66 11.22 4.06
CA LEU A 46 7.84 11.10 4.91
C LEU A 46 8.73 9.94 4.45
N PRO A 47 10.02 9.93 4.80
CA PRO A 47 10.88 8.76 4.63
C PRO A 47 10.26 7.54 5.32
N PHE A 48 10.12 6.44 4.58
CA PHE A 48 9.54 5.21 5.11
C PHE A 48 10.52 4.52 6.05
N GLU A 49 9.97 4.00 7.14
CA GLU A 49 10.68 3.12 8.06
C GLU A 49 10.99 1.78 7.38
N GLY A 50 12.08 1.15 7.81
CA GLY A 50 12.52 -0.15 7.28
C GLY A 50 13.79 -0.07 6.44
N GLY A 51 14.19 -1.23 5.91
CA GLY A 51 15.43 -1.41 5.16
C GLY A 51 15.23 -1.63 3.67
N GLY A 52 16.35 -1.84 2.97
CA GLY A 52 16.36 -2.27 1.58
C GLY A 52 15.66 -1.30 0.64
N ARG A 53 14.48 -1.69 0.13
CA ARG A 53 13.75 -0.92 -0.90
C ARG A 53 12.82 0.15 -0.34
N ALA A 54 12.79 0.43 0.96
CA ALA A 54 11.90 1.44 1.55
C ALA A 54 11.97 2.82 0.86
N PRO A 55 13.15 3.38 0.52
CA PRO A 55 13.21 4.64 -0.25
C PRO A 55 12.59 4.52 -1.64
N ARG A 56 12.75 3.37 -2.31
CA ARG A 56 12.15 3.14 -3.64
C ARG A 56 10.63 2.99 -3.54
N ILE A 57 10.13 2.33 -2.50
CA ILE A 57 8.69 2.16 -2.27
C ILE A 57 8.06 3.51 -1.97
N ARG A 58 8.72 4.41 -1.21
CA ARG A 58 8.27 5.81 -1.05
C ARG A 58 8.05 6.51 -2.39
N GLU A 59 8.97 6.37 -3.36
CA GLU A 59 8.79 6.97 -4.70
C GLU A 59 7.57 6.39 -5.44
N LEU A 60 7.35 5.08 -5.31
CA LEU A 60 6.21 4.41 -5.94
C LEU A 60 4.89 4.83 -5.28
N THR A 61 4.88 4.97 -3.97
CA THR A 61 3.76 5.53 -3.21
C THR A 61 3.45 6.94 -3.68
N MET A 62 4.45 7.82 -3.80
CA MET A 62 4.24 9.19 -4.30
C MET A 62 3.69 9.18 -5.74
N THR A 63 4.24 8.31 -6.60
CA THR A 63 3.78 8.18 -7.99
C THR A 63 2.32 7.74 -8.03
N GLN A 64 1.94 6.74 -7.23
CA GLN A 64 0.55 6.26 -7.21
C GLN A 64 -0.41 7.26 -6.57
N LEU A 65 -0.02 7.95 -5.51
CA LEU A 65 -0.85 9.01 -4.93
C LEU A 65 -1.11 10.17 -5.90
N LEU A 66 -0.11 10.53 -6.71
CA LEU A 66 -0.32 11.52 -7.78
C LEU A 66 -1.23 10.97 -8.88
N ALA A 67 -1.19 9.67 -9.14
CA ALA A 67 -2.05 9.04 -10.15
C ALA A 67 -3.51 8.91 -9.70
N THR A 68 -3.78 8.88 -8.39
CA THR A 68 -5.15 8.83 -7.86
C THR A 68 -5.85 10.19 -7.88
N ASP A 69 -5.11 11.30 -8.04
CA ASP A 69 -5.63 12.68 -8.05
C ASP A 69 -6.39 13.07 -6.76
N ILE A 70 -6.12 12.36 -5.66
CA ILE A 70 -6.76 12.60 -4.35
C ILE A 70 -6.07 13.74 -3.60
N PHE A 71 -4.74 13.83 -3.70
CA PHE A 71 -3.91 14.79 -2.97
C PHE A 71 -2.82 15.38 -3.87
N ASP A 72 -2.54 16.67 -3.68
CA ASP A 72 -1.29 17.28 -4.09
C ASP A 72 -0.16 16.80 -3.16
N LEU A 73 1.04 16.60 -3.73
CA LEU A 73 2.21 16.19 -2.95
C LEU A 73 3.29 17.25 -2.95
N VAL A 74 3.93 17.42 -1.80
CA VAL A 74 5.18 18.19 -1.71
C VAL A 74 6.35 17.34 -2.21
N ASP A 75 7.25 17.97 -2.96
CA ASP A 75 8.49 17.34 -3.40
C ASP A 75 9.27 16.73 -2.23
N LYS A 76 9.74 15.49 -2.42
CA LYS A 76 10.46 14.74 -1.39
C LYS A 76 11.72 15.48 -0.91
N GLY A 77 12.38 16.25 -1.77
CA GLY A 77 13.58 16.99 -1.41
C GLY A 77 13.28 18.11 -0.42
N ARG A 78 12.13 18.77 -0.53
CA ARG A 78 11.69 19.77 0.47
C ARG A 78 11.43 19.11 1.84
N VAL A 79 10.78 17.94 1.84
CA VAL A 79 10.58 17.15 3.06
C VAL A 79 11.92 16.75 3.67
N ASP A 80 12.84 16.23 2.87
CA ASP A 80 14.15 15.75 3.34
C ASP A 80 15.03 16.91 3.86
N ILE A 81 14.94 18.10 3.25
CA ILE A 81 15.61 19.32 3.73
C ILE A 81 15.04 19.75 5.08
N PHE A 82 13.71 19.79 5.22
CA PHE A 82 13.05 20.11 6.49
C PHE A 82 13.50 19.16 7.60
N LEU A 83 13.42 17.84 7.37
CA LEU A 83 13.82 16.85 8.37
C LEU A 83 15.28 17.01 8.81
N ARG A 84 16.17 17.34 7.87
CA ARG A 84 17.58 17.62 8.17
C ARG A 84 17.76 18.87 9.01
N GLN A 85 17.02 19.93 8.72
CA GLN A 85 17.06 21.19 9.48
C GLN A 85 16.57 21.02 10.92
N GLU A 86 15.59 20.14 11.12
CA GLU A 86 15.07 19.77 12.43
C GLU A 86 15.89 18.70 13.15
N ALA A 87 17.01 18.24 12.57
CA ALA A 87 17.84 17.16 13.10
C ALA A 87 17.06 15.85 13.35
N ILE A 88 16.02 15.60 12.54
CA ILE A 88 15.19 14.39 12.61
C ILE A 88 15.86 13.30 11.78
N VAL A 89 15.97 12.12 12.38
CA VAL A 89 16.45 10.94 11.66
C VAL A 89 15.34 10.44 10.73
N PRO A 90 15.59 10.24 9.43
CA PRO A 90 14.59 9.66 8.53
C PRO A 90 14.04 8.33 9.06
N GLY A 91 12.71 8.21 9.12
CA GLY A 91 12.03 7.03 9.66
C GLY A 91 12.00 6.96 11.20
N SER A 92 12.42 8.00 11.93
CA SER A 92 12.15 8.07 13.38
C SER A 92 10.75 8.60 13.67
N PRO A 93 10.16 8.26 14.83
CA PRO A 93 8.93 8.89 15.30
C PRO A 93 9.05 10.41 15.33
N ILE A 94 7.99 11.11 14.94
CA ILE A 94 7.89 12.57 14.96
C ILE A 94 6.87 12.96 16.03
N ASP A 95 7.21 13.93 16.88
CA ASP A 95 6.30 14.46 17.89
C ASP A 95 5.34 15.51 17.30
N LEU A 96 4.25 15.81 18.02
CA LEU A 96 3.22 16.73 17.53
C LEU A 96 3.77 18.13 17.24
N PHE A 97 4.72 18.62 18.02
CA PHE A 97 5.32 19.93 17.80
C PHE A 97 6.03 20.01 16.45
N THR A 98 6.87 19.01 16.15
CA THR A 98 7.57 18.92 14.87
C THR A 98 6.61 18.69 13.71
N LEU A 99 5.58 17.87 13.91
CA LEU A 99 4.56 17.61 12.91
C LEU A 99 3.79 18.90 12.50
N ARG A 100 3.46 19.76 13.48
CA ARG A 100 2.86 21.08 13.22
C ARG A 100 3.79 21.98 12.42
N ARG A 101 5.06 22.02 12.80
CA ARG A 101 6.08 22.80 12.08
C ARG A 101 6.29 22.33 10.66
N LEU A 102 6.17 21.03 10.40
CA LEU A 102 6.19 20.46 9.06
C LEU A 102 5.00 21.01 8.25
N GLY A 103 3.79 20.99 8.85
CA GLY A 103 2.57 21.57 8.27
C GLY A 103 2.73 23.04 7.90
N GLU A 104 3.21 23.85 8.84
CA GLU A 104 3.42 25.30 8.65
C GLU A 104 4.54 25.61 7.63
N SER A 105 5.67 24.92 7.71
CA SER A 105 6.84 25.20 6.87
C SER A 105 6.65 24.77 5.41
N LEU A 106 5.97 23.65 5.20
CA LEU A 106 5.75 23.09 3.86
C LEU A 106 4.35 23.38 3.30
N ASN A 107 3.49 24.03 4.09
CA ASN A 107 2.09 24.31 3.76
C ASN A 107 1.30 23.03 3.42
N VAL A 108 1.44 22.01 4.28
CA VAL A 108 0.75 20.71 4.13
C VAL A 108 -0.24 20.51 5.28
N GLN A 109 -1.35 19.84 4.99
CA GLN A 109 -2.38 19.59 6.00
C GLN A 109 -2.18 18.22 6.66
N ALA A 110 -1.59 17.26 5.96
CA ALA A 110 -1.31 15.94 6.50
C ALA A 110 0.07 15.42 6.09
N ALA A 111 0.54 14.47 6.89
CA ALA A 111 1.78 13.73 6.68
C ALA A 111 1.47 12.25 6.48
N LEU A 112 2.00 11.68 5.40
CA LEU A 112 1.95 10.25 5.14
C LEU A 112 3.23 9.59 5.66
N PHE A 113 3.05 8.67 6.60
CA PHE A 113 4.09 7.80 7.13
C PHE A 113 3.95 6.41 6.51
N GLY A 114 5.09 5.73 6.33
CA GLY A 114 5.11 4.36 5.84
C GLY A 114 6.13 3.52 6.59
N SER A 115 5.85 2.24 6.75
CA SER A 115 6.80 1.23 7.23
C SER A 115 6.79 0.04 6.29
N VAL A 116 8.00 -0.43 5.95
CA VAL A 116 8.25 -1.47 4.96
C VAL A 116 9.04 -2.60 5.60
N GLU A 117 8.49 -3.81 5.51
CA GLU A 117 9.23 -5.05 5.78
C GLU A 117 9.30 -5.87 4.49
N GLN A 118 10.47 -6.44 4.23
CA GLN A 118 10.72 -7.27 3.05
C GLN A 118 11.29 -8.60 3.51
N ALA A 119 10.67 -9.67 3.03
CA ALA A 119 11.13 -11.03 3.24
C ALA A 119 11.29 -11.73 1.89
N SER A 120 12.32 -12.59 1.80
CA SER A 120 12.43 -13.56 0.72
C SER A 120 11.92 -14.88 1.26
N GLU A 121 10.75 -15.29 0.79
CA GLU A 121 10.11 -16.52 1.22
C GLU A 121 10.38 -17.64 0.23
N SER A 122 10.33 -18.88 0.73
CA SER A 122 10.47 -20.06 -0.11
C SER A 122 9.38 -21.08 0.17
N ARG A 123 8.76 -21.61 -0.89
CA ARG A 123 7.73 -22.65 -0.79
C ARG A 123 8.04 -23.78 -1.76
N GLY A 124 8.75 -24.79 -1.25
CA GLY A 124 9.34 -25.84 -2.08
C GLY A 124 10.52 -25.29 -2.89
N SER A 125 10.51 -25.45 -4.21
CA SER A 125 11.56 -24.92 -5.10
C SER A 125 11.35 -23.46 -5.53
N ALA A 126 10.20 -22.85 -5.21
CA ALA A 126 9.90 -21.48 -5.57
C ALA A 126 10.42 -20.51 -4.50
N VAL A 127 11.18 -19.50 -4.91
CA VAL A 127 11.62 -18.37 -4.08
C VAL A 127 10.89 -17.13 -4.60
N PHE A 128 10.30 -16.35 -3.70
CA PHE A 128 9.50 -15.17 -4.04
C PHE A 128 9.67 -14.07 -3.00
N SER A 129 9.38 -12.83 -3.42
CA SER A 129 9.39 -11.67 -2.53
C SER A 129 8.05 -11.57 -1.81
N GLU A 130 8.11 -11.32 -0.52
CA GLU A 130 6.99 -10.88 0.29
C GLU A 130 7.28 -9.47 0.82
N ILE A 131 6.30 -8.59 0.74
CA ILE A 131 6.42 -7.19 1.15
C ILE A 131 5.25 -6.88 2.08
N THR A 132 5.56 -6.51 3.32
CA THR A 132 4.57 -5.96 4.24
C THR A 132 4.69 -4.45 4.22
N LEU A 133 3.57 -3.78 3.98
CA LEU A 133 3.51 -2.32 3.93
C LEU A 133 2.44 -1.85 4.90
N THR A 134 2.79 -0.87 5.72
CA THR A 134 1.84 -0.12 6.55
C THR A 134 1.95 1.36 6.21
N LEU A 135 0.84 1.99 5.86
CA LEU A 135 0.74 3.41 5.59
C LEU A 135 -0.18 4.08 6.60
N ARG A 136 0.16 5.30 7.01
CA ARG A 136 -0.59 6.12 7.97
C ARG A 136 -0.66 7.55 7.50
N LEU A 137 -1.87 8.10 7.41
CA LEU A 137 -2.12 9.51 7.13
C LEU A 137 -2.49 10.21 8.43
N ILE A 138 -1.69 11.19 8.84
CA ILE A 138 -1.84 11.91 10.11
C ILE A 138 -2.02 13.40 9.82
N ASP A 139 -3.02 14.00 10.44
CA ASP A 139 -3.27 15.44 10.39
C ASP A 139 -2.14 16.23 11.09
N CYS A 140 -1.59 17.22 10.40
CA CYS A 140 -0.42 17.95 10.90
C CYS A 140 -0.76 18.88 12.08
N GLU A 141 -1.98 19.39 12.16
CA GLU A 141 -2.39 20.34 13.20
C GLU A 141 -2.74 19.64 14.52
N SER A 142 -3.52 18.57 14.45
CA SER A 142 -4.06 17.86 15.62
C SER A 142 -3.26 16.62 15.99
N GLY A 143 -2.45 16.06 15.07
CA GLY A 143 -1.78 14.76 15.24
C GLY A 143 -2.74 13.57 15.16
N VAL A 144 -3.97 13.78 14.71
CA VAL A 144 -4.98 12.73 14.62
C VAL A 144 -4.67 11.81 13.44
N LEU A 145 -4.70 10.50 13.68
CA LEU A 145 -4.68 9.48 12.63
C LEU A 145 -5.99 9.54 11.85
N LEU A 146 -5.91 9.94 10.58
CA LEU A 146 -7.03 10.08 9.65
C LEU A 146 -7.32 8.75 8.95
N TRP A 147 -6.27 8.08 8.48
CA TRP A 147 -6.36 6.81 7.78
C TRP A 147 -5.11 5.96 8.04
N GLN A 148 -5.29 4.65 8.11
CA GLN A 148 -4.22 3.68 8.17
C GLN A 148 -4.62 2.45 7.38
N ALA A 149 -3.70 1.90 6.59
CA ALA A 149 -3.87 0.59 6.01
C ALA A 149 -2.56 -0.20 6.06
N SER A 150 -2.71 -1.49 6.32
CA SER A 150 -1.63 -2.46 6.37
C SER A 150 -1.99 -3.64 5.49
N GLY A 151 -1.00 -4.16 4.76
CA GLY A 151 -1.21 -5.31 3.91
C GLY A 151 0.09 -6.03 3.61
N ILE A 152 -0.06 -7.24 3.09
CA ILE A 152 1.05 -8.11 2.69
C ILE A 152 0.89 -8.38 1.19
N GLY A 153 1.92 -8.09 0.40
CA GLY A 153 2.00 -8.47 -1.00
C GLY A 153 2.94 -9.66 -1.16
N SER A 154 2.52 -10.68 -1.90
CA SER A 154 3.34 -11.86 -2.17
C SER A 154 3.48 -12.08 -3.68
N GLY A 155 4.71 -12.37 -4.12
CA GLY A 155 4.97 -12.77 -5.50
C GLY A 155 4.51 -14.20 -5.84
N TYR A 156 4.07 -14.95 -4.83
CA TYR A 156 3.63 -16.35 -4.98
C TYR A 156 2.15 -16.48 -5.31
N SER A 157 1.85 -17.34 -6.29
CA SER A 157 0.48 -17.73 -6.64
C SER A 157 0.42 -19.23 -6.94
N LEU A 158 -0.61 -19.91 -6.42
CA LEU A 158 -0.86 -21.33 -6.70
C LEU A 158 -1.25 -21.55 -8.16
N ALA A 159 -1.96 -20.60 -8.78
CA ALA A 159 -2.31 -20.67 -10.19
C ALA A 159 -1.06 -20.52 -11.07
N ASP A 160 -0.16 -19.58 -10.73
CA ASP A 160 1.07 -19.38 -11.50
C ASP A 160 1.93 -20.64 -11.48
N ARG A 161 1.98 -21.34 -10.34
CA ARG A 161 2.64 -22.64 -10.24
C ARG A 161 1.97 -23.74 -11.07
N LEU A 162 0.63 -23.78 -11.11
CA LEU A 162 -0.13 -24.80 -11.84
C LEU A 162 -0.02 -24.60 -13.36
N PHE A 163 0.03 -23.35 -13.82
CA PHE A 163 0.08 -22.98 -15.24
C PHE A 163 1.49 -22.63 -15.74
N GLY A 164 2.49 -22.63 -14.86
CA GLY A 164 3.90 -22.38 -15.21
C GLY A 164 4.22 -20.90 -15.49
N PHE A 165 3.43 -19.96 -14.96
CA PHE A 165 3.76 -18.53 -15.04
C PHE A 165 4.89 -18.17 -14.08
N ALA A 166 5.70 -17.18 -14.47
CA ALA A 166 6.75 -16.66 -13.62
C ALA A 166 6.14 -15.92 -12.41
N PRO A 167 6.69 -16.11 -11.18
CA PRO A 167 6.28 -15.33 -10.01
C PRO A 167 6.43 -13.83 -10.26
N LYS A 168 5.54 -13.03 -9.67
CA LYS A 168 5.65 -11.57 -9.73
C LYS A 168 6.92 -11.09 -9.04
N ASP A 169 7.60 -10.12 -9.66
CA ASP A 169 8.76 -9.49 -9.05
C ASP A 169 8.36 -8.49 -7.96
N SER A 170 9.35 -8.05 -7.16
CA SER A 170 9.14 -7.11 -6.06
C SER A 170 8.48 -5.79 -6.48
N PHE A 171 8.68 -5.32 -7.71
CA PHE A 171 8.09 -4.08 -8.20
C PHE A 171 6.60 -4.28 -8.48
N GLN A 172 6.21 -5.35 -9.18
CA GLN A 172 4.81 -5.65 -9.43
C GLN A 172 4.05 -5.94 -8.12
N VAL A 173 4.65 -6.71 -7.20
CA VAL A 173 4.08 -6.97 -5.88
C VAL A 173 3.85 -5.67 -5.10
N THR A 174 4.79 -4.72 -5.19
CA THR A 174 4.65 -3.41 -4.53
C THR A 174 3.50 -2.60 -5.14
N LEU A 175 3.42 -2.53 -6.48
CA LEU A 175 2.36 -1.76 -7.15
C LEU A 175 0.98 -2.32 -6.83
N ASP A 176 0.80 -3.64 -6.93
CA ASP A 176 -0.46 -4.30 -6.62
C ASP A 176 -0.87 -4.03 -5.16
N LEU A 177 0.09 -4.11 -4.22
CA LEU A 177 -0.17 -3.83 -2.81
C LEU A 177 -0.53 -2.36 -2.56
N LEU A 178 0.16 -1.41 -3.21
CA LEU A 178 -0.16 0.01 -3.09
C LEU A 178 -1.57 0.30 -3.62
N ASP A 179 -1.94 -0.27 -4.76
CA ASP A 179 -3.26 -0.11 -5.35
C ASP A 179 -4.35 -0.67 -4.42
N GLU A 180 -4.12 -1.85 -3.81
CA GLU A 180 -5.01 -2.43 -2.81
C GLU A 180 -5.17 -1.55 -1.57
N LEU A 181 -4.08 -0.97 -1.05
CA LEU A 181 -4.14 -0.09 0.11
C LEU A 181 -4.85 1.23 -0.22
N PHE A 182 -4.53 1.87 -1.35
CA PHE A 182 -5.17 3.14 -1.73
C PHE A 182 -6.65 3.00 -2.08
N ALA A 183 -7.08 1.84 -2.58
CA ALA A 183 -8.50 1.54 -2.75
C ALA A 183 -9.29 1.60 -1.43
N THR A 184 -8.64 1.51 -0.25
CA THR A 184 -9.31 1.67 1.05
C THR A 184 -9.52 3.13 1.48
N MET A 185 -8.96 4.09 0.74
CA MET A 185 -9.21 5.52 0.96
C MET A 185 -10.42 6.05 0.17
N GLN A 186 -10.94 5.27 -0.79
CA GLN A 186 -12.08 5.63 -1.64
C GLN A 186 -13.41 5.21 -1.00
#